data_AF-A0A5Q4VK62-F1
#
_entry.id   AF-A0A5Q4VK62-F1
#
_cell.length_a   1.000
_cell.length_b   1.000
_cell.length_c   1.000
_cell.angle_alpha   90.00
_cell.angle_beta   90.00
_cell.angle_gamma   90.00
#
_symmetry.space_group_name_H-M   'P 1'
#
loop_
_entity.id
_entity.type
_entity.pdbx_description
1 polymer ?
#
loop_
_entity_poly.entity_id
_entity_poly.type
_entity_poly.pdbx_seq_one_letter_code
_entity_poly.pdbx_strand_id
1 'polypeptide(L)' 'MHKFFSTAGPMIKEDHYCIPPLTRIDWENIQDLIHTKRYFILHAPRQTGKTSTILEIIQFINERN' A
#
# COMPACT_ATOMS: atom_id res chain seq x y z
N MET A 1 23.85 0.82 7.01
CA MET A 1 22.99 -0.35 6.77
C MET A 1 22.64 -0.38 5.30
N HIS A 2 22.83 -1.50 4.59
CA HIS A 2 22.50 -1.59 3.17
C HIS A 2 20.98 -1.54 3.02
N LYS A 3 20.46 -0.61 2.21
CA LYS A 3 19.02 -0.53 1.92
C LYS A 3 18.63 -1.75 1.09
N PHE A 4 17.63 -2.51 1.53
CA PHE A 4 17.10 -3.64 0.76
C PHE A 4 15.57 -3.66 0.82
N PHE A 5 14.96 -4.07 -0.29
CA PHE A 5 13.53 -4.29 -0.35
C PHE A 5 13.21 -5.71 0.09
N SER A 6 12.14 -5.89 0.86
CA SER A 6 11.57 -7.22 1.06
C SER A 6 10.86 -7.68 -0.21
N THR A 7 11.14 -8.92 -0.61
CA THR A 7 10.46 -9.61 -1.71
C THR A 7 9.47 -10.67 -1.20
N ALA A 8 9.39 -10.89 0.11
CA ALA A 8 8.55 -11.90 0.74
C ALA A 8 7.76 -11.33 1.92
N GLY A 9 6.44 -11.56 1.92
CA GLY A 9 5.55 -11.06 2.96
C GLY A 9 5.36 -9.53 2.97
N PRO A 10 4.72 -8.98 4.01
CA PRO A 10 4.59 -7.55 4.20
C PRO A 10 5.94 -6.87 4.50
N MET A 11 6.09 -5.65 4.02
CA MET A 11 7.18 -4.74 4.40
C MET A 11 7.07 -4.35 5.90
N ILE A 12 8.21 -4.34 6.60
CA ILE A 12 8.37 -3.92 7.99
C ILE A 12 9.17 -2.60 7.92
N LYS A 13 8.61 -1.50 8.41
CA LYS A 13 9.15 -0.14 8.18
C LYS A 13 10.53 0.05 8.81
N GLU A 14 10.78 -0.66 9.91
CA GLU A 14 12.00 -0.61 10.71
C GLU A 14 13.15 -1.37 10.04
N ASP A 15 12.84 -2.46 9.34
CA ASP A 15 13.83 -3.41 8.80
C ASP A 15 14.07 -3.24 7.30
N HIS A 16 13.05 -2.82 6.55
CA HIS A 16 13.07 -2.80 5.09
C HIS A 16 13.12 -1.38 4.53
N TYR A 17 13.84 -1.23 3.42
CA TYR A 17 13.76 0.01 2.67
C TYR A 17 12.37 0.14 2.03
N CYS A 18 11.65 1.20 2.39
CA CYS A 18 10.29 1.45 1.96
C CYS A 18 10.20 2.73 1.14
N ILE A 19 9.48 2.65 0.03
CA ILE A 19 8.92 3.84 -0.65
C ILE A 19 7.49 3.99 -0.12
N PRO A 20 7.09 5.19 0.35
CA PRO A 20 5.75 5.43 0.87
C PRO A 20 4.66 4.78 0.01
N PRO A 21 3.87 3.82 0.54
CA PRO A 21 2.97 3.03 -0.30
C PRO A 21 1.89 3.86 -1.01
N LEU A 22 1.32 4.85 -0.31
CA LEU A 22 0.26 5.71 -0.84
C LEU A 22 0.74 6.63 -1.96
N THR A 23 2.03 6.93 -2.06
CA THR A 23 2.57 7.76 -3.15
C THR A 23 2.74 6.98 -4.46
N ARG A 24 2.52 5.66 -4.43
CA ARG A 24 2.71 4.75 -5.58
C ARG A 24 1.39 4.35 -6.24
N ILE A 25 0.28 4.92 -5.77
CA ILE A 25 -1.08 4.63 -6.25
C ILE A 25 -1.80 5.94 -6.53
N ASP A 26 -2.83 5.87 -7.38
CA ASP A 26 -3.78 6.96 -7.55
C ASP A 26 -4.72 6.99 -6.34
N TRP A 27 -4.31 7.73 -5.30
CA TRP A 27 -5.01 7.73 -4.02
C TRP A 27 -6.39 8.37 -4.14
N GLU A 28 -6.52 9.46 -4.90
CA GLU A 28 -7.79 10.16 -5.12
C GLU A 28 -8.81 9.23 -5.78
N ASN A 29 -8.41 8.51 -6.84
CA ASN A 29 -9.29 7.55 -7.50
C ASN A 29 -9.74 6.42 -6.56
N ILE A 30 -8.82 5.88 -5.75
CA ILE A 30 -9.16 4.82 -4.79
C ILE A 30 -10.14 5.33 -3.74
N GLN A 31 -9.98 6.56 -3.26
CA GLN A 31 -10.92 7.18 -2.32
C GLN A 31 -12.32 7.29 -2.93
N ASP A 32 -12.45 7.70 -4.19
CA ASP A 32 -13.73 7.78 -4.89
C ASP A 32 -14.40 6.40 -5.01
N LEU A 33 -13.62 5.36 -5.32
CA LEU A 33 -14.12 3.98 -5.39
C LEU A 33 -14.63 3.51 -4.02
N ILE A 34 -13.90 3.81 -2.94
CA ILE A 34 -14.30 3.46 -1.57
C ILE A 34 -15.57 4.21 -1.17
N HIS A 35 -15.63 5.53 -1.41
CA HIS A 35 -16.79 6.37 -1.07
C HIS A 35 -18.06 5.90 -1.80
N THR A 36 -17.91 5.47 -3.06
CA THR A 36 -19.00 4.92 -3.88
C THR A 36 -19.25 3.43 -3.66
N LYS A 37 -18.63 2.80 -2.66
CA LYS A 37 -18.77 1.38 -2.28
C LYS A 37 -18.46 0.41 -3.43
N ARG A 38 -17.47 0.74 -4.26
CA ARG A 38 -17.03 -0.09 -5.39
C ARG A 38 -15.86 -0.98 -5.00
N TYR A 39 -15.80 -2.15 -5.63
CA TYR A 39 -14.64 -3.03 -5.58
C TYR A 39 -13.58 -2.57 -6.58
N PHE A 40 -12.30 -2.75 -6.24
CA PHE A 40 -11.17 -2.46 -7.12
C PHE A 40 -10.09 -3.52 -7.00
N ILE A 41 -9.25 -3.63 -8.04
CA ILE A 41 -8.10 -4.53 -8.08
C ILE A 41 -6.84 -3.67 -8.16
N LEU A 42 -5.91 -3.88 -7.23
CA LEU A 42 -4.58 -3.29 -7.32
C LEU A 42 -3.71 -4.10 -8.27
N HIS A 43 -3.67 -3.69 -9.54
CA HIS A 43 -2.85 -4.34 -10.56
C HIS A 43 -1.39 -3.84 -10.52
N ALA A 44 -0.45 -4.72 -10.21
CA ALA A 44 0.99 -4.44 -10.24
C ALA A 44 1.81 -5.74 -10.36
N PRO A 45 3.08 -5.69 -10.82
CA PRO A 45 3.94 -6.87 -10.96
C PRO A 45 4.10 -7.69 -9.66
N ARG A 46 4.60 -8.93 -9.76
CA ARG A 46 4.85 -9.77 -8.58
C ARG A 46 5.84 -9.08 -7.64
N GLN A 47 5.63 -9.25 -6.33
CA GLN A 47 6.53 -8.78 -5.26
C GLN A 47 6.76 -7.26 -5.20
N THR A 48 5.83 -6.44 -5.71
CA THR A 48 5.91 -4.95 -5.65
C THR A 48 5.25 -4.33 -4.42
N GLY A 49 4.95 -5.13 -3.40
CA GLY A 49 4.35 -4.64 -2.16
C GLY A 49 2.86 -4.31 -2.26
N LYS A 50 2.09 -5.01 -3.12
CA LYS A 50 0.63 -4.86 -3.20
C LYS A 50 -0.05 -5.06 -1.84
N THR A 51 0.27 -6.15 -1.14
CA THR A 51 -0.27 -6.44 0.20
C THR A 51 0.05 -5.32 1.18
N SER A 52 1.30 -4.87 1.25
CA SER A 52 1.70 -3.75 2.12
C SER A 52 0.99 -2.45 1.77
N THR A 53 0.71 -2.21 0.49
CA THR A 53 -0.05 -1.04 0.06
C THR A 53 -1.49 -1.12 0.56
N ILE A 54 -2.15 -2.27 0.45
CA ILE A 54 -3.50 -2.45 1.00
C ILE A 54 -3.53 -2.27 2.53
N LEU A 55 -2.53 -2.80 3.25
CA LEU A 55 -2.45 -2.62 4.70
C LEU A 55 -2.29 -1.14 5.10
N GLU A 56 -1.46 -0.38 4.38
CA GLU A 56 -1.31 1.06 4.62
C GLU A 56 -2.61 1.83 4.32
N ILE A 57 -3.34 1.46 3.26
CA ILE A 57 -4.66 2.03 2.93
C ILE A 57 -5.63 1.80 4.11
N ILE A 58 -5.69 0.58 4.64
CA ILE A 58 -6.57 0.23 5.77
C ILE A 58 -6.19 1.05 7.01
N GLN A 59 -4.89 1.11 7.34
CA GLN A 59 -4.39 1.89 8.47
C GLN A 59 -4.79 3.36 8.34
N PHE A 60 -4.52 3.97 7.19
CA PHE A 60 -4.83 5.37 6.91
C PHE A 60 -6.33 5.69 7.03
N ILE A 61 -7.20 4.79 6.57
CA ILE A 61 -8.65 4.95 6.68
C ILE A 61 -9.08 4.87 8.15
N ASN A 62 -8.54 3.90 8.91
CA ASN A 62 -8.88 3.70 10.31
C ASN A 62 -8.38 4.85 11.20
N GLU A 63 -7.22 5.44 10.90
CA GLU A 63 -6.67 6.59 11.65
C GLU A 63 -7.41 7.91 11.39
N ARG A 64 -8.23 7.98 10.34
CA ARG A 64 -9.02 9.16 9.96
C ARG A 64 -10.48 9.13 10.44
N ASN A 65 -10.92 8.01 11.02
CA ASN A 65 -12.23 7.84 11.64
C ASN A 65 -12.13 7.95 13.16
#